data_AF-A0A0C3AN83-F1
#
_entry.id   AF-A0A0C3AN83-F1
#
_cell.length_a   1.000
_cell.length_b   1.000
_cell.length_c   1.000
_cell.angle_alpha   90.00
_cell.angle_beta   90.00
_cell.angle_gamma   90.00
#
_symmetry.space_group_name_H-M   'P 1'
#
loop_
_entity.id
_entity.type
_entity.pdbx_description
1 polymer ?
#
loop_
_entity_poly.entity_id
_entity_poly.type
_entity_poly.pdbx_seq_one_letter_code
_entity_poly.pdbx_strand_id
1 'polypeptide(L)'
;MINKHNEAVQEPFRHSLGISVQWFDILYVEVEWRIKDSLQLCCERVKASKVPQVSPSTPVPCTPKSSSFPTTPSKYALSMPTSTSNLVASPHKPPLSSGSCVSILVQRCPACFAGTSFGKPLSDGGDIHIAMDGNFHHRHRQSAGTSPPFYDLAYFLSKHQVDAIGTHIEKQQKTPPKACKGLVPDEAIDSCESLYEATDGKKKKASMDNFDDTGLMALICRHDIPLFFANIDSPGEQQKYAVALLAHLFMLLPLQATVVGLFDVGCVLDRSISLYNILPEQVAA
;
A
#
# COMPACT_ATOMS: atom_id res chain seq x y z
N MET A 1 20.43 27.75 11.43
CA MET A 1 21.87 27.48 11.28
C MET A 1 22.49 28.61 10.49
N ILE A 2 23.69 29.03 10.87
CA ILE A 2 24.44 30.07 10.17
C ILE A 2 25.60 29.36 9.46
N ASN A 3 25.86 29.68 8.19
CA ASN A 3 26.97 29.05 7.48
C ASN A 3 28.32 29.58 8.00
N LYS A 4 29.41 28.99 7.53
CA LYS A 4 30.79 29.44 7.79
C LYS A 4 31.10 30.86 7.29
N HIS A 5 30.15 31.56 6.68
CA HIS A 5 30.27 32.93 6.16
C HIS A 5 29.33 33.90 6.90
N ASN A 6 28.78 33.45 8.04
CA ASN A 6 27.89 34.21 8.91
C ASN A 6 26.54 34.60 8.28
N GLU A 7 26.13 33.90 7.22
CA GLU A 7 24.85 34.12 6.55
C GLU A 7 23.79 33.14 7.07
N ALA A 8 22.55 33.62 7.16
CA ALA A 8 21.41 32.76 7.48
C ALA A 8 21.24 31.72 6.36
N VAL A 9 21.42 30.44 6.70
CA VAL A 9 21.19 29.35 5.75
C VAL A 9 19.69 29.33 5.42
N GLN A 10 19.32 29.75 4.21
CA GLN A 10 17.99 29.47 3.67
C GLN A 10 17.91 27.97 3.38
N GLU A 11 17.28 27.26 4.30
CA GLU A 11 17.11 25.81 4.26
C GLU A 11 15.84 25.49 3.45
N PRO A 12 15.95 24.97 2.21
CA PRO A 12 14.80 24.82 1.31
C PRO A 12 13.74 23.85 1.85
N PHE A 13 14.12 22.97 2.79
CA PHE A 13 13.25 21.99 3.43
C PHE A 13 12.30 22.58 4.49
N ARG A 14 12.56 23.81 4.96
CA ARG A 14 11.65 24.45 5.94
C ARG A 14 10.28 24.74 5.34
N HIS A 15 10.24 25.03 4.04
CA HIS A 15 8.99 25.28 3.34
C HIS A 15 8.19 23.99 3.13
N SER A 16 8.84 22.90 2.71
CA SER A 16 8.18 21.61 2.48
C SER A 16 7.70 20.94 3.77
N LEU A 17 8.48 21.01 4.85
CA LEU A 17 8.08 20.48 6.15
C LEU A 17 6.95 21.34 6.76
N GLY A 18 7.03 22.67 6.65
CA GLY A 18 5.98 23.57 7.12
C GLY A 18 4.64 23.31 6.43
N ILE A 19 4.65 23.12 5.11
CA ILE A 19 3.47 22.71 4.33
C ILE A 19 2.96 21.35 4.80
N SER A 20 3.85 20.37 5.03
CA SER A 20 3.45 19.02 5.48
C SER A 20 2.76 19.04 6.85
N VAL A 21 3.26 19.86 7.79
CA VAL A 21 2.63 20.05 9.11
C VAL A 21 1.26 20.72 8.96
N GLN A 22 1.14 21.74 8.11
CA GLN A 22 -0.16 22.37 7.83
C GLN A 22 -1.18 21.38 7.24
N TRP A 23 -0.76 20.53 6.30
CA TRP A 23 -1.62 19.47 5.77
C TRP A 23 -2.05 18.47 6.83
N PHE A 24 -1.13 18.06 7.69
CA PHE A 24 -1.44 17.17 8.81
C PHE A 24 -2.46 17.81 9.76
N ASP A 25 -2.28 19.08 10.14
CA ASP A 25 -3.19 19.80 11.02
C ASP A 25 -4.60 19.92 10.40
N ILE A 26 -4.68 20.23 9.10
CA ILE A 26 -5.95 20.30 8.36
C ILE A 26 -6.65 18.94 8.34
N LEU A 27 -5.93 17.86 8.02
CA LEU A 27 -6.49 16.51 7.99
C LEU A 27 -6.93 16.05 9.38
N TYR A 28 -6.14 16.35 10.41
CA TYR A 28 -6.46 16.02 11.79
C TYR A 28 -7.76 16.70 12.24
N VAL A 29 -7.90 18.00 11.94
CA VAL A 29 -9.13 18.75 12.21
C VAL A 29 -10.31 18.13 11.45
N GLU A 30 -10.18 17.87 10.15
CA GLU A 30 -11.26 17.26 9.34
C GLU A 30 -11.73 15.91 9.90
N VAL A 31 -10.80 15.05 10.33
CA VAL A 31 -11.14 13.77 10.97
C VAL A 31 -11.88 13.97 12.29
N GLU A 32 -11.40 14.88 13.14
CA GLU A 32 -12.06 15.22 14.41
C GLU A 32 -13.49 15.74 14.20
N TRP A 33 -13.72 16.55 13.16
CA TRP A 33 -15.04 17.04 12.81
C TRP A 33 -15.96 15.91 12.35
N ARG A 34 -15.50 15.01 11.48
CA ARG A 34 -16.29 13.84 11.04
C ARG A 34 -16.66 12.90 12.19
N ILE A 35 -15.75 12.72 13.15
CA ILE A 35 -16.02 11.95 14.36
C ILE A 35 -17.12 12.64 15.19
N LYS A 36 -17.03 13.95 15.40
CA LYS A 36 -18.04 14.72 16.14
C LYS A 36 -19.41 14.66 15.47
N ASP A 37 -19.48 14.86 14.16
CA ASP A 37 -20.73 14.78 13.40
C ASP A 37 -21.36 13.39 13.50
N SER A 38 -20.55 12.35 13.40
CA SER A 38 -21.00 10.96 13.55
C SER A 38 -21.56 10.70 14.96
N LEU A 39 -20.88 11.18 16.00
CA LEU A 39 -21.35 11.07 17.38
C LEU A 39 -22.64 11.84 17.64
N GLN A 40 -22.76 13.04 17.06
CA GLN A 40 -23.97 13.85 17.15
C GLN A 40 -25.16 13.14 16.48
N LEU A 41 -24.97 12.62 15.27
CA LEU A 41 -25.98 11.85 14.55
C LEU A 41 -26.45 10.65 15.38
N CYS A 42 -25.52 9.95 16.04
CA CYS A 42 -25.87 8.84 16.93
C CYS A 42 -26.68 9.31 18.15
N CYS A 43 -26.29 10.43 18.78
CA CYS A 43 -27.02 10.99 19.91
C CYS A 43 -28.45 11.41 19.53
N GLU A 44 -28.63 12.02 18.37
CA GLU A 44 -29.93 12.41 17.84
C GLU A 44 -30.82 11.20 17.60
N ARG A 45 -30.27 10.12 17.01
CA ARG A 45 -30.99 8.85 16.85
C ARG A 45 -31.42 8.24 18.19
N VAL A 46 -30.57 8.27 19.21
CA VAL A 46 -30.91 7.77 20.55
C VAL A 46 -32.00 8.62 21.21
N LYS A 47 -31.97 9.95 21.05
CA LYS A 47 -33.00 10.85 21.56
C LYS A 47 -34.34 10.65 20.84
N ALA A 48 -34.32 10.51 19.51
CA ALA A 48 -35.51 10.24 18.71
C ALA A 48 -36.17 8.91 19.10
N SER A 49 -35.38 7.90 19.46
CA SER A 49 -35.89 6.61 19.95
C SER A 49 -36.44 6.65 21.39
N LYS A 50 -36.25 7.74 22.14
CA LYS A 50 -36.66 7.89 23.55
C LYS A 50 -37.95 8.71 23.75
N VAL A 51 -38.83 8.83 22.73
CA VAL A 51 -40.16 9.42 22.92
C VAL A 51 -41.02 8.51 23.82
N PRO A 52 -41.54 9.00 24.97
CA PRO A 52 -42.35 8.20 25.87
C PRO A 52 -43.77 7.98 25.31
N GLN A 53 -44.15 6.73 25.08
CA GLN A 53 -45.55 6.30 25.05
C GLN A 53 -46.08 6.36 26.50
N VAL A 54 -46.95 7.33 26.81
CA VAL A 54 -47.71 7.34 28.07
C VAL A 54 -49.18 7.10 27.75
N SER A 55 -49.71 5.98 28.26
CA SER A 55 -51.13 5.83 28.60
C SER A 55 -51.25 5.15 29.99
N PRO A 56 -52.33 5.41 30.75
CA PRO A 56 -52.28 5.49 32.21
C PRO A 56 -53.00 4.36 32.95
N SER A 57 -52.43 3.88 34.08
CA SER A 57 -53.18 3.54 35.32
C SER A 57 -52.32 2.90 36.43
N THR A 58 -52.04 3.69 37.50
CA THR A 58 -52.32 3.49 38.96
C THR A 58 -51.94 2.17 39.70
N PRO A 59 -51.75 2.18 41.05
CA PRO A 59 -50.78 2.88 41.89
C PRO A 59 -49.91 1.96 42.80
N VAL A 60 -48.89 2.56 43.40
CA VAL A 60 -47.88 2.05 44.36
C VAL A 60 -48.47 1.54 45.70
N PRO A 61 -47.69 0.83 46.56
CA PRO A 61 -47.00 1.54 47.66
C PRO A 61 -45.51 1.16 47.93
N CYS A 62 -44.74 2.21 48.25
CA CYS A 62 -43.38 2.37 48.79
C CYS A 62 -43.11 1.51 50.07
N THR A 63 -41.92 1.15 50.59
CA THR A 63 -40.49 1.63 50.61
C THR A 63 -39.72 0.75 51.67
N PRO A 64 -38.45 0.97 52.13
CA PRO A 64 -37.22 1.56 51.55
C PRO A 64 -35.86 0.86 51.95
N LYS A 65 -34.74 1.40 51.40
CA LYS A 65 -33.30 1.37 51.83
C LYS A 65 -32.48 0.13 51.40
N SER A 66 -31.20 0.22 51.00
CA SER A 66 -30.14 1.18 51.34
C SER A 66 -29.07 1.36 50.24
N SER A 67 -28.40 2.50 50.31
CA SER A 67 -27.26 2.98 49.51
C SER A 67 -26.02 2.09 49.49
N SER A 68 -25.29 2.14 48.38
CA SER A 68 -23.83 2.40 48.37
C SER A 68 -23.32 2.65 46.95
N PHE A 69 -22.68 3.80 46.74
CA PHE A 69 -21.79 4.08 45.61
C PHE A 69 -20.67 3.03 45.53
N PRO A 70 -20.09 2.79 44.34
CA PRO A 70 -18.70 3.21 44.18
C PRO A 70 -18.32 3.80 42.81
N THR A 71 -17.59 4.90 42.90
CA THR A 71 -16.24 5.09 42.34
C THR A 71 -16.02 4.93 40.83
N THR A 72 -15.79 6.08 40.20
CA THR A 72 -15.08 6.29 38.93
C THR A 72 -13.74 5.54 38.90
N PRO A 73 -13.40 4.86 37.79
CA PRO A 73 -12.01 4.76 37.38
C PRO A 73 -11.75 5.58 36.11
N SER A 74 -10.65 6.31 36.25
CA SER A 74 -9.78 6.94 35.27
C SER A 74 -9.92 6.52 33.80
N LYS A 75 -9.87 7.56 32.99
CA LYS A 75 -9.59 7.60 31.55
C LYS A 75 -8.35 6.75 31.19
N TYR A 76 -8.39 6.24 29.95
CA TYR A 76 -7.31 5.61 29.18
C TYR A 76 -7.01 4.14 29.50
N ALA A 77 -7.89 3.24 29.03
CA ALA A 77 -7.50 1.88 28.67
C ALA A 77 -8.46 1.37 27.58
N LEU A 78 -8.28 1.84 26.35
CA LEU A 78 -8.84 1.16 25.18
C LEU A 78 -7.84 0.05 24.80
N SER A 79 -8.15 -1.16 25.25
CA SER A 79 -7.58 -2.40 24.74
C SER A 79 -7.81 -2.48 23.24
N MET A 80 -6.75 -2.28 22.46
CA MET A 80 -6.73 -2.63 21.03
C MET A 80 -6.78 -4.16 20.90
N PRO A 81 -7.53 -4.73 19.96
CA PRO A 81 -7.39 -6.14 19.64
C PRO A 81 -6.05 -6.36 18.95
N THR A 82 -5.10 -6.92 19.70
CA THR A 82 -3.86 -7.48 19.17
C THR A 82 -4.21 -8.64 18.25
N SER A 83 -4.36 -8.36 16.96
CA SER A 83 -4.42 -9.38 15.92
C SER A 83 -3.08 -9.37 15.20
N THR A 84 -2.07 -9.92 15.88
CA THR A 84 -0.80 -10.33 15.29
C THR A 84 -1.09 -11.50 14.35
N SER A 85 -1.46 -11.22 13.10
CA SER A 85 -1.36 -12.22 12.04
C SER A 85 0.07 -12.18 11.51
N ASN A 86 0.94 -12.96 12.14
CA ASN A 86 2.22 -13.38 11.57
C ASN A 86 1.93 -14.11 10.25
N LEU A 87 1.96 -13.40 9.11
CA LEU A 87 1.89 -14.00 7.78
C LEU A 87 3.28 -14.52 7.37
N VAL A 88 3.79 -15.48 8.15
CA VAL A 88 4.89 -16.34 7.75
C VAL A 88 4.54 -17.77 8.15
N ALA A 89 3.71 -18.42 7.33
CA ALA A 89 3.71 -19.86 7.11
C ALA A 89 2.68 -20.23 6.02
N SER A 90 3.16 -20.83 4.92
CA SER A 90 2.38 -21.50 3.86
C SER A 90 1.64 -20.59 2.84
N PRO A 91 1.62 -20.92 1.53
CA PRO A 91 0.96 -20.13 0.48
C PRO A 91 -0.56 -20.34 0.45
N HIS A 92 -1.21 -20.38 1.61
CA HIS A 92 -2.67 -20.48 1.68
C HIS A 92 -3.28 -19.09 1.68
N LYS A 93 -3.87 -18.75 0.52
CA LYS A 93 -4.71 -17.58 0.32
C LYS A 93 -5.70 -17.45 1.48
N PRO A 94 -5.78 -16.32 2.20
CA PRO A 94 -6.83 -16.13 3.19
C PRO A 94 -8.19 -16.35 2.50
N PRO A 95 -9.17 -16.99 3.16
CA PRO A 95 -10.45 -17.31 2.54
C PRO A 95 -11.16 -16.00 2.19
N LEU A 96 -11.02 -15.59 0.92
CA LEU A 96 -11.76 -14.46 0.37
C LEU A 96 -13.23 -14.85 0.36
N SER A 97 -14.08 -14.01 0.96
CA SER A 97 -15.52 -14.05 0.67
C SER A 97 -15.69 -13.96 -0.84
N SER A 98 -16.42 -14.93 -1.40
CA SER A 98 -16.53 -15.22 -2.82
C SER A 98 -16.80 -13.95 -3.65
N GLY A 99 -15.73 -13.37 -4.22
CA GLY A 99 -15.82 -12.23 -5.14
C GLY A 99 -15.44 -10.83 -4.61
N SER A 100 -14.90 -10.68 -3.40
CA SER A 100 -14.45 -9.36 -2.89
C SER A 100 -12.95 -9.28 -2.64
N CYS A 101 -12.35 -8.09 -2.80
CA CYS A 101 -10.97 -7.81 -2.39
C CYS A 101 -10.77 -7.92 -0.88
N VAL A 102 -9.52 -8.17 -0.44
CA VAL A 102 -9.17 -8.09 0.99
C VAL A 102 -9.39 -6.67 1.51
N SER A 103 -9.84 -6.55 2.77
CA SER A 103 -10.19 -5.29 3.43
C SER A 103 -9.12 -4.19 3.32
N ILE A 104 -7.83 -4.54 3.34
CA ILE A 104 -6.74 -3.56 3.23
C ILE A 104 -6.77 -2.79 1.91
N LEU A 105 -7.13 -3.44 0.80
CA LEU A 105 -7.26 -2.78 -0.49
C LEU A 105 -8.48 -1.84 -0.49
N VAL A 106 -9.60 -2.32 0.07
CA VAL A 106 -10.83 -1.52 0.22
C VAL A 106 -10.57 -0.28 1.07
N GLN A 107 -9.84 -0.40 2.18
CA GLN A 107 -9.47 0.71 3.06
C GLN A 107 -8.59 1.74 2.36
N ARG A 108 -7.70 1.31 1.46
CA ARG A 108 -6.84 2.22 0.70
C ARG A 108 -7.61 2.93 -0.41
N CYS A 109 -8.32 2.20 -1.25
CA CYS A 109 -9.07 2.77 -2.36
C CYS A 109 -10.41 2.06 -2.55
N PRO A 110 -11.48 2.53 -1.88
CA PRO A 110 -12.81 1.96 -2.05
C PRO A 110 -13.29 2.02 -3.51
N ALA A 111 -12.92 3.08 -4.23
CA ALA A 111 -13.29 3.25 -5.64
C ALA A 111 -12.74 2.15 -6.56
N CYS A 112 -11.57 1.57 -6.25
CA CYS A 112 -11.00 0.46 -7.01
C CYS A 112 -11.44 -0.91 -6.47
N PHE A 113 -11.62 -1.05 -5.15
CA PHE A 113 -11.62 -2.36 -4.51
C PHE A 113 -12.90 -2.72 -3.74
N ALA A 114 -13.83 -1.78 -3.54
CA ALA A 114 -15.11 -2.05 -2.85
C ALA A 114 -16.17 -2.70 -3.75
N GLY A 115 -15.85 -2.95 -5.03
CA GLY A 115 -16.75 -3.63 -5.97
C GLY A 115 -17.10 -5.05 -5.53
N THR A 116 -18.30 -5.49 -5.88
CA THR A 116 -18.79 -6.87 -5.61
C THR A 116 -18.76 -7.76 -6.85
N SER A 117 -18.33 -7.22 -7.98
CA SER A 117 -18.23 -7.92 -9.27
C SER A 117 -16.88 -7.64 -9.91
N PHE A 118 -16.19 -8.71 -10.29
CA PHE A 118 -14.89 -8.71 -10.97
C PHE A 118 -14.94 -9.71 -12.12
N GLY A 119 -14.04 -9.59 -13.09
CA GLY A 119 -14.02 -10.39 -14.32
C GLY A 119 -14.34 -9.58 -15.57
N LYS A 120 -14.25 -8.25 -15.53
CA LYS A 120 -14.39 -7.44 -16.74
C LYS A 120 -13.27 -7.83 -17.73
N PRO A 121 -13.59 -8.15 -19.00
CA PRO A 121 -12.56 -8.46 -20.00
C PRO A 121 -11.56 -7.31 -20.18
N LEU A 122 -10.29 -7.65 -20.48
CA LEU A 122 -9.27 -6.64 -20.77
C LEU A 122 -9.62 -5.80 -22.01
N SER A 123 -10.34 -6.37 -23.00
CA SER A 123 -10.88 -5.65 -24.16
C SER A 123 -11.84 -4.52 -23.78
N ASP A 124 -12.53 -4.68 -22.65
CA ASP A 124 -13.49 -3.71 -22.13
C ASP A 124 -12.83 -2.79 -21.08
N GLY A 125 -11.50 -2.88 -20.95
CA GLY A 125 -10.66 -2.10 -20.06
C GLY A 125 -10.32 -2.77 -18.73
N GLY A 126 -10.81 -3.98 -18.41
CA GLY A 126 -10.50 -4.65 -17.15
C GLY A 126 -11.09 -4.00 -15.88
N ASP A 127 -10.94 -4.65 -14.74
CA ASP A 127 -11.53 -4.20 -13.46
C ASP A 127 -10.71 -3.11 -12.78
N ILE A 128 -9.39 -3.33 -12.68
CA ILE A 128 -8.49 -2.51 -11.86
C ILE A 128 -7.36 -1.97 -12.73
N HIS A 129 -7.06 -0.68 -12.59
CA HIS A 129 -5.93 -0.04 -13.28
C HIS A 129 -4.89 0.40 -12.27
N ILE A 130 -3.64 0.06 -12.54
CA ILE A 130 -2.49 0.42 -11.70
C ILE A 130 -1.35 0.97 -12.56
N ALA A 131 -0.46 1.71 -11.91
CA ALA A 131 0.83 2.09 -12.46
C ALA A 131 1.94 1.72 -11.48
N MET A 132 3.11 1.36 -12.00
CA MET A 132 4.31 1.08 -11.23
C MET A 132 5.45 1.96 -11.74
N ASP A 133 6.26 2.48 -10.83
CA ASP A 133 7.40 3.33 -11.15
C ASP A 133 8.44 3.32 -10.02
N GLY A 134 9.71 3.46 -10.40
CA GLY A 134 10.87 3.49 -9.51
C GLY A 134 11.39 4.91 -9.29
N ASN A 135 11.32 5.41 -8.05
CA ASN A 135 11.93 6.67 -7.66
C ASN A 135 13.32 6.48 -7.03
N PHE A 136 14.38 6.79 -7.78
CA PHE A 136 15.79 6.68 -7.35
C PHE A 136 16.35 7.88 -6.57
N HIS A 137 15.52 8.86 -6.24
CA HIS A 137 15.90 10.00 -5.38
C HIS A 137 15.68 9.71 -3.90
N HIS A 138 14.80 8.77 -3.55
CA HIS A 138 14.62 8.31 -2.17
C HIS A 138 15.69 7.29 -1.81
N ARG A 139 16.65 7.70 -0.98
CA ARG A 139 17.79 6.87 -0.61
C ARG A 139 17.95 6.82 0.89
N HIS A 140 18.30 5.65 1.40
CA HIS A 140 18.64 5.47 2.80
C HIS A 140 20.16 5.35 2.94
N ARG A 141 20.75 6.16 3.84
CA ARG A 141 22.19 6.18 4.05
C ARG A 141 22.54 5.17 5.12
N GLN A 142 23.44 4.23 4.81
CA GLN A 142 23.81 3.14 5.73
C GLN A 142 24.28 3.67 7.10
N SER A 143 24.99 4.81 7.10
CA SER A 143 25.49 5.45 8.32
C SER A 143 24.41 6.06 9.21
N ALA A 144 23.17 6.20 8.72
CA ALA A 144 22.05 6.73 9.51
C ALA A 144 21.51 5.70 10.53
N GLY A 145 21.88 4.41 10.37
CA GLY A 145 21.40 3.32 11.21
C GLY A 145 19.94 2.98 10.94
N THR A 146 19.39 2.09 11.76
CA THR A 146 17.98 1.68 11.67
C THR A 146 17.14 2.53 12.61
N SER A 147 15.96 2.94 12.16
CA SER A 147 15.00 3.61 13.03
C SER A 147 14.52 2.66 14.15
N PRO A 148 14.32 3.14 15.39
CA PRO A 148 13.67 2.35 16.42
C PRO A 148 12.31 1.82 15.94
N PRO A 149 11.85 0.64 16.40
CA PRO A 149 10.55 0.12 16.00
C PRO A 149 9.43 0.94 16.66
N PHE A 150 9.01 2.01 15.98
CA PHE A 150 7.90 2.87 16.43
C PHE A 150 6.68 2.79 15.52
N TYR A 151 6.82 2.19 14.34
CA TYR A 151 5.76 2.08 13.33
C TYR A 151 5.92 0.79 12.51
N ASP A 152 4.81 0.05 12.38
CA ASP A 152 4.72 -1.08 11.48
C ASP A 152 4.45 -0.58 10.06
N LEU A 153 5.37 -0.86 9.14
CA LEU A 153 5.31 -0.39 7.75
C LEU A 153 4.13 -1.03 7.00
N ALA A 154 2.95 -0.41 7.06
CA ALA A 154 1.73 -0.96 6.48
C ALA A 154 1.75 -1.10 4.94
N TYR A 155 2.53 -0.28 4.25
CA TYR A 155 2.57 -0.23 2.78
C TYR A 155 3.77 -0.95 2.15
N PHE A 156 4.79 -1.30 2.94
CA PHE A 156 6.02 -1.85 2.39
C PHE A 156 5.96 -3.38 2.34
N LEU A 157 6.37 -3.95 1.21
CA LEU A 157 6.73 -5.35 1.17
C LEU A 157 8.04 -5.54 1.95
N SER A 158 8.13 -6.68 2.62
CA SER A 158 9.39 -7.06 3.26
C SER A 158 10.45 -7.39 2.22
N LYS A 159 11.72 -7.11 2.55
CA LYS A 159 12.87 -7.47 1.70
C LYS A 159 12.84 -8.95 1.30
N HIS A 160 12.52 -9.83 2.26
CA HIS A 160 12.40 -11.27 2.02
C HIS A 160 11.36 -11.62 0.94
N GLN A 161 10.20 -10.94 0.92
CA GLN A 161 9.18 -11.17 -0.11
C GLN A 161 9.68 -10.77 -1.50
N VAL A 162 10.41 -9.64 -1.60
CA VAL A 162 10.99 -9.17 -2.87
C VAL A 162 12.12 -10.09 -3.35
N ASP A 163 13.00 -10.52 -2.45
CA ASP A 163 14.13 -11.41 -2.76
C ASP A 163 13.68 -12.80 -3.20
N ALA A 164 12.58 -13.31 -2.63
CA ALA A 164 11.99 -14.58 -3.06
C ALA A 164 11.55 -14.53 -4.53
N ILE A 165 10.97 -13.40 -4.97
CA ILE A 165 10.60 -13.17 -6.37
C ILE A 165 11.84 -13.04 -7.25
N GLY A 166 12.88 -12.33 -6.79
CA GLY A 166 14.17 -12.25 -7.50
C GLY A 166 14.77 -13.64 -7.75
N THR A 167 14.82 -14.47 -6.70
CA THR A 167 15.33 -15.85 -6.79
C THR A 167 14.50 -16.70 -7.75
N HIS A 168 13.17 -16.53 -7.76
CA HIS A 168 12.29 -17.21 -8.71
C HIS A 168 12.57 -16.80 -10.15
N ILE A 169 12.71 -15.50 -10.43
CA ILE A 169 13.03 -14.98 -11.76
C ILE A 169 14.36 -15.55 -12.25
N GLU A 170 15.41 -15.49 -11.43
CA GLU A 170 16.73 -16.04 -11.78
C GLU A 170 16.67 -17.54 -12.09
N LYS A 171 15.83 -18.29 -11.36
CA LYS A 171 15.62 -19.72 -11.61
C LYS A 171 14.93 -19.95 -12.95
N GLN A 172 13.92 -19.15 -13.30
CA GLN A 172 13.20 -19.29 -14.57
C GLN A 172 14.07 -18.91 -15.76
N GLN A 173 14.89 -17.87 -15.64
CA GLN A 173 15.80 -17.43 -16.71
C GLN A 173 16.90 -18.45 -17.05
N LYS A 174 17.18 -19.40 -16.16
CA LYS A 174 18.09 -20.54 -16.43
C LYS A 174 17.45 -21.66 -17.24
N THR A 175 16.13 -21.61 -17.45
CA THR A 175 15.41 -22.60 -18.27
C THR A 175 15.34 -22.13 -19.73
N PRO A 176 15.18 -23.05 -20.70
CA PRO A 176 15.00 -22.66 -22.09
C PRO A 176 13.79 -21.72 -22.25
N PRO A 177 13.93 -20.60 -22.98
CA PRO A 177 12.83 -19.68 -23.19
C PRO A 177 11.68 -20.35 -23.95
N LYS A 178 10.45 -19.96 -23.62
CA LYS A 178 9.26 -20.41 -24.36
C LYS A 178 9.32 -19.93 -25.81
N ALA A 179 8.74 -20.72 -26.71
CA ALA A 179 8.47 -20.25 -28.07
C ALA A 179 7.34 -19.22 -28.02
N CYS A 180 7.68 -17.95 -28.13
CA CYS A 180 6.71 -16.86 -28.22
C CYS A 180 7.04 -15.96 -29.40
N LYS A 181 6.02 -15.49 -30.13
CA LYS A 181 6.15 -14.40 -31.10
C LYS A 181 5.57 -13.16 -30.46
N GLY A 182 6.43 -12.23 -30.05
CA GLY A 182 6.00 -10.93 -29.55
C GLY A 182 5.23 -10.15 -30.61
N LEU A 183 4.27 -9.33 -30.18
CA LEU A 183 3.59 -8.37 -31.05
C LEU A 183 4.52 -7.23 -31.49
N VAL A 184 5.51 -6.93 -30.64
CA VAL A 184 6.51 -5.90 -30.84
C VAL A 184 7.82 -6.57 -31.28
N PRO A 185 8.48 -6.10 -32.35
CA PRO A 185 9.78 -6.62 -32.77
C PRO A 185 10.83 -6.51 -31.67
N ASP A 186 11.70 -7.50 -31.55
CA ASP A 186 12.74 -7.54 -30.52
C ASP A 186 13.67 -6.32 -30.60
N GLU A 187 13.96 -5.81 -31.80
CA GLU A 187 14.81 -4.64 -32.01
C GLU A 187 14.22 -3.37 -31.40
N ALA A 188 12.89 -3.24 -31.38
CA ALA A 188 12.22 -2.11 -30.76
C ALA A 188 12.27 -2.21 -29.23
N ILE A 189 12.15 -3.43 -28.69
CA ILE A 189 12.25 -3.68 -27.24
C ILE A 189 13.68 -3.45 -26.77
N ASP A 190 14.68 -3.94 -27.50
CA ASP A 190 16.11 -3.72 -27.22
C ASP A 190 16.46 -2.23 -27.24
N SER A 191 15.94 -1.50 -28.22
CA SER A 191 16.10 -0.04 -28.28
C SER A 191 15.50 0.64 -27.05
N CYS A 192 14.29 0.25 -26.63
CA CYS A 192 13.65 0.79 -25.43
C CYS A 192 14.46 0.50 -24.15
N GLU A 193 14.91 -0.74 -23.97
CA GLU A 193 15.76 -1.15 -22.85
C GLU A 193 17.06 -0.33 -22.81
N SER A 194 17.72 -0.16 -23.95
CA SER A 194 18.98 0.59 -24.03
C SER A 194 18.82 2.09 -23.68
N LEU A 195 17.70 2.71 -24.09
CA LEU A 195 17.40 4.11 -23.78
C LEU A 195 17.16 4.30 -22.28
N TYR A 196 16.48 3.34 -21.65
CA TYR A 196 16.27 3.32 -20.21
C TYR A 196 17.60 3.15 -19.46
N GLU A 197 18.42 2.15 -19.81
CA GLU A 197 19.73 1.92 -19.19
C GLU A 197 20.66 3.12 -19.34
N ALA A 198 20.66 3.79 -20.50
CA ALA A 198 21.49 4.97 -20.73
C ALA A 198 21.11 6.16 -19.84
N THR A 199 19.83 6.26 -19.46
CA THR A 199 19.27 7.35 -18.66
C THR A 199 19.50 7.13 -17.16
N ASP A 200 19.29 5.91 -16.66
CA ASP A 200 19.38 5.60 -15.23
C ASP A 200 20.63 4.82 -14.81
N GLY A 201 21.29 4.11 -15.71
CA GLY A 201 22.57 3.41 -15.44
C GLY A 201 23.70 4.37 -15.07
N LYS A 202 23.69 5.60 -15.62
CA LYS A 202 24.67 6.65 -15.28
C LYS A 202 24.52 7.17 -13.85
N LYS A 203 23.32 7.11 -13.25
CA LYS A 203 23.07 7.54 -11.87
C LYS A 203 23.50 6.49 -10.82
N LYS A 204 23.64 5.22 -11.22
CA LYS A 204 23.79 4.04 -10.33
C LYS A 204 25.22 3.77 -9.85
N LYS A 205 26.28 4.17 -10.58
CA LYS A 205 27.66 3.73 -10.30
C LYS A 205 28.39 4.47 -9.18
N ALA A 206 27.92 5.65 -8.75
CA ALA A 206 28.65 6.50 -7.80
C ALA A 206 28.08 6.51 -6.36
N SER A 207 26.94 5.86 -6.11
CA SER A 207 26.23 6.01 -4.82
C SER A 207 25.86 4.71 -4.10
N MET A 208 26.38 3.54 -4.47
CA MET A 208 26.06 2.32 -3.70
C MET A 208 26.92 2.16 -2.44
N ASP A 209 28.09 2.80 -2.38
CA ASP A 209 29.01 2.64 -1.23
C ASP A 209 28.50 3.27 0.07
N ASN A 210 27.50 4.17 -0.01
CA ASN A 210 26.98 4.91 1.15
C ASN A 210 25.51 4.62 1.48
N PHE A 211 24.80 3.91 0.59
CA PHE A 211 23.35 3.75 0.66
C PHE A 211 22.98 2.28 0.55
N ASP A 212 22.15 1.79 1.48
CA ASP A 212 21.56 0.44 1.48
C ASP A 212 20.28 0.42 0.66
N ASP A 213 19.45 1.47 0.77
CA ASP A 213 18.34 1.70 -0.17
C ASP A 213 18.72 2.78 -1.18
N THR A 214 18.63 2.47 -2.46
CA THR A 214 18.97 3.35 -3.59
C THR A 214 17.76 3.94 -4.31
N GLY A 215 16.56 3.52 -3.93
CA GLY A 215 15.31 3.98 -4.50
C GLY A 215 14.08 3.38 -3.83
N LEU A 216 12.92 3.76 -4.32
CA LEU A 216 11.62 3.25 -3.90
C LEU A 216 10.82 2.87 -5.14
N MET A 217 10.42 1.61 -5.24
CA MET A 217 9.43 1.17 -6.23
C MET A 217 8.03 1.33 -5.63
N ALA A 218 7.11 1.92 -6.38
CA ALA A 218 5.73 2.12 -5.95
C ALA A 218 4.76 1.41 -6.90
N LEU A 219 3.67 0.89 -6.34
CA LEU A 219 2.47 0.49 -7.08
C LEU A 219 1.32 1.39 -6.64
N ILE A 220 0.77 2.15 -7.58
CA ILE A 220 -0.32 3.12 -7.36
C ILE A 220 -1.54 2.70 -8.18
N CYS A 221 -2.75 3.00 -7.70
CA CYS A 221 -3.96 2.84 -8.52
C CYS A 221 -4.22 4.07 -9.40
N ARG A 222 -5.15 3.97 -10.35
CA ARG A 222 -5.62 5.08 -11.21
C ARG A 222 -6.20 6.31 -10.50
N HIS A 223 -6.40 6.26 -9.18
CA HIS A 223 -6.86 7.39 -8.37
C HIS A 223 -5.70 8.02 -7.59
N ASP A 224 -4.46 7.79 -8.02
CA ASP A 224 -3.22 8.29 -7.40
C ASP A 224 -3.03 7.89 -5.93
N ILE A 225 -3.67 6.79 -5.52
CA ILE A 225 -3.53 6.23 -4.18
C ILE A 225 -2.44 5.16 -4.20
N PRO A 226 -1.38 5.30 -3.38
CA PRO A 226 -0.39 4.25 -3.21
C PRO A 226 -0.99 3.00 -2.60
N LEU A 227 -0.68 1.85 -3.19
CA LEU A 227 -1.09 0.56 -2.68
C LEU A 227 0.07 -0.10 -1.96
N PHE A 228 1.22 -0.24 -2.61
CA PHE A 228 2.37 -0.92 -2.02
C PHE A 228 3.68 -0.28 -2.45
N PHE A 229 4.71 -0.46 -1.62
CA PHE A 229 6.05 -0.01 -1.88
C PHE A 229 7.05 -1.15 -1.68
N ALA A 230 8.19 -1.06 -2.37
CA ALA A 230 9.37 -1.88 -2.11
C ALA A 230 10.62 -0.99 -2.15
N ASN A 231 11.52 -1.17 -1.19
CA ASN A 231 12.83 -0.55 -1.25
C ASN A 231 13.64 -1.15 -2.40
N ILE A 232 14.35 -0.30 -3.13
CA ILE A 232 15.27 -0.71 -4.19
C ILE A 232 16.68 -0.78 -3.58
N ASP A 233 17.15 -1.98 -3.27
CA ASP A 233 18.40 -2.25 -2.55
C ASP A 233 19.53 -2.79 -3.44
N SER A 234 19.21 -3.07 -4.71
CA SER A 234 20.12 -3.68 -5.67
C SER A 234 20.34 -2.77 -6.88
N PRO A 235 21.52 -2.80 -7.51
CA PRO A 235 21.76 -2.03 -8.72
C PRO A 235 20.84 -2.51 -9.86
N GLY A 236 20.38 -1.54 -10.65
CA GLY A 236 19.47 -1.77 -11.78
C GLY A 236 17.99 -1.69 -11.36
N GLU A 237 17.12 -1.34 -12.30
CA GLU A 237 15.69 -1.53 -12.08
C GLU A 237 15.37 -2.97 -12.44
N GLN A 238 15.51 -3.82 -11.44
CA GLN A 238 15.25 -5.24 -11.63
C GLN A 238 13.74 -5.44 -11.69
N GLN A 239 13.28 -6.20 -12.69
CA GLN A 239 11.89 -6.61 -12.85
C GLN A 239 11.30 -7.22 -11.57
N LYS A 240 12.15 -7.77 -10.67
CA LYS A 240 11.73 -8.33 -9.37
C LYS A 240 10.86 -7.38 -8.54
N TYR A 241 11.11 -6.07 -8.56
CA TYR A 241 10.34 -5.13 -7.73
C TYR A 241 8.91 -4.98 -8.25
N ALA A 242 8.73 -4.75 -9.55
CA ALA A 242 7.42 -4.67 -10.19
C ALA A 242 6.66 -6.01 -10.06
N VAL A 243 7.33 -7.14 -10.33
CA VAL A 243 6.73 -8.48 -10.20
C VAL A 243 6.33 -8.78 -8.75
N ALA A 244 7.13 -8.37 -7.76
CA ALA A 244 6.78 -8.57 -6.35
C ALA A 244 5.54 -7.77 -5.94
N LEU A 245 5.42 -6.51 -6.39
CA LEU A 245 4.25 -5.68 -6.14
C LEU A 245 2.99 -6.25 -6.80
N LEU A 246 3.10 -6.70 -8.06
CA LEU A 246 2.02 -7.39 -8.76
C LEU A 246 1.61 -8.67 -8.03
N ALA A 247 2.56 -9.54 -7.70
CA ALA A 247 2.31 -10.79 -7.01
C ALA A 247 1.57 -10.55 -5.68
N HIS A 248 2.02 -9.55 -4.91
CA HIS A 248 1.37 -9.18 -3.66
C HIS A 248 -0.04 -8.64 -3.87
N LEU A 249 -0.27 -7.81 -4.89
CA LEU A 249 -1.60 -7.34 -5.25
C LEU A 249 -2.54 -8.51 -5.57
N PHE A 250 -2.14 -9.45 -6.45
CA PHE A 250 -2.97 -10.57 -6.86
C PHE A 250 -3.32 -11.55 -5.72
N MET A 251 -2.48 -11.66 -4.68
CA MET A 251 -2.83 -12.42 -3.48
C MET A 251 -4.04 -11.84 -2.74
N LEU A 252 -4.29 -10.54 -2.90
CA LEU A 252 -5.34 -9.79 -2.21
C LEU A 252 -6.60 -9.58 -3.08
N LEU A 253 -6.57 -10.05 -4.34
CA LEU A 253 -7.66 -9.93 -5.28
C LEU A 253 -8.47 -11.24 -5.41
N PRO A 254 -9.77 -11.14 -5.76
CA PRO A 254 -10.55 -12.26 -6.26
C PRO A 254 -9.87 -12.92 -7.47
N LEU A 255 -10.07 -14.23 -7.65
CA LEU A 255 -9.40 -14.98 -8.72
C LEU A 255 -9.80 -14.49 -10.12
N GLN A 256 -11.03 -14.02 -10.26
CA GLN A 256 -11.57 -13.51 -11.51
C GLN A 256 -11.17 -12.07 -11.82
N ALA A 257 -10.51 -11.36 -10.91
CA ALA A 257 -10.19 -9.94 -11.11
C ALA A 257 -9.15 -9.75 -12.21
N THR A 258 -9.43 -8.82 -13.13
CA THR A 258 -8.51 -8.41 -14.19
C THR A 258 -7.83 -7.10 -13.83
N VAL A 259 -6.54 -7.01 -14.12
CA VAL A 259 -5.71 -5.84 -13.79
C VAL A 259 -5.02 -5.35 -15.05
N VAL A 260 -5.17 -4.05 -15.35
CA VAL A 260 -4.39 -3.35 -16.36
C VAL A 260 -3.25 -2.63 -15.65
N GLY A 261 -2.01 -3.06 -15.96
CA GLY A 261 -0.80 -2.50 -15.37
C GLY A 261 -0.04 -1.61 -16.35
N LEU A 262 0.33 -0.42 -15.91
CA LEU A 262 1.23 0.48 -16.62
C LEU A 262 2.61 0.45 -15.94
N PHE A 263 3.66 0.36 -16.75
CA PHE A 263 5.04 0.37 -16.31
C PHE A 263 5.90 1.01 -17.40
N ASP A 264 6.83 1.88 -17.03
CA ASP A 264 7.67 2.66 -17.94
C ASP A 264 8.57 1.78 -18.83
N VAL A 265 9.03 0.65 -18.29
CA VAL A 265 9.71 -0.44 -19.03
C VAL A 265 8.81 -1.67 -19.21
N GLY A 266 7.50 -1.44 -19.34
CA GLY A 266 6.48 -2.47 -19.48
C GLY A 266 6.72 -3.42 -20.65
N CYS A 267 7.28 -2.95 -21.78
CA CYS A 267 7.61 -3.82 -22.91
C CYS A 267 8.71 -4.83 -22.60
N VAL A 268 9.70 -4.45 -21.77
CA VAL A 268 10.78 -5.34 -21.34
C VAL A 268 10.23 -6.39 -20.37
N LEU A 269 9.33 -5.98 -19.48
CA LEU A 269 8.63 -6.89 -18.58
C LEU A 269 7.72 -7.86 -19.34
N ASP A 270 6.93 -7.37 -20.30
CA ASP A 270 6.05 -8.18 -21.15
C ASP A 270 6.81 -9.24 -21.95
N ARG A 271 7.96 -8.86 -22.54
CA ARG A 271 8.89 -9.81 -23.18
C ARG A 271 9.36 -10.88 -22.20
N SER A 272 9.74 -10.48 -20.98
CA SER A 272 10.20 -11.41 -19.94
C SER A 272 9.10 -12.40 -19.52
N ILE A 273 7.86 -11.93 -19.35
CA ILE A 273 6.67 -12.76 -19.04
C ILE A 273 6.37 -13.72 -20.19
N SER A 274 6.49 -13.26 -21.44
CA SER A 274 6.30 -14.07 -22.64
C SER A 274 7.31 -15.21 -22.74
N LEU A 275 8.56 -14.98 -22.32
CA LEU A 275 9.65 -15.96 -22.41
C LEU A 275 9.70 -16.91 -21.20
N TYR A 276 9.33 -16.44 -20.00
CA TYR A 276 9.57 -17.13 -18.74
C TYR A 276 8.33 -17.13 -17.81
N ASN A 277 8.18 -18.16 -16.97
CA ASN A 277 7.09 -18.23 -15.99
C ASN A 277 7.41 -17.43 -14.71
N ILE A 278 7.59 -16.11 -14.85
CA ILE A 278 8.02 -15.25 -13.73
C ILE A 278 6.87 -14.74 -12.85
N LEU A 279 5.64 -14.72 -13.35
CA LEU A 279 4.46 -14.37 -12.57
C LEU A 279 4.03 -15.57 -11.69
N PRO A 280 3.33 -15.32 -10.56
CA PRO A 280 2.71 -16.38 -9.78
C PRO A 280 1.74 -17.20 -10.64
N GLU A 281 1.61 -18.51 -10.36
CA GLU A 281 0.75 -19.42 -11.13
C GLU A 281 -0.73 -19.00 -11.20
N GLN A 282 -1.20 -18.20 -10.24
CA GLN A 282 -2.58 -17.71 -10.22
C GLN A 282 -2.82 -16.50 -11.13
N VAL A 283 -1.76 -15.95 -11.74
CA VAL A 283 -1.82 -14.77 -12.59
C VAL A 283 -1.59 -15.19 -14.03
N ALA A 284 -2.61 -15.01 -14.86
CA ALA A 284 -2.49 -15.12 -16.32
C ALA A 284 -2.18 -13.73 -16.90
N ALA A 285 -1.21 -13.67 -17.80
CA ALA A 285 -0.88 -12.49 -18.60
C ALA A 285 -1.52 -12.59 -19.98
#